data_AF-A0A0K8QCX9-F1
#
_entry.id   AF-A0A0K8QCX9-F1
#
_cell.length_a   1.000
_cell.length_b   1.000
_cell.length_c   1.000
_cell.angle_alpha   90.00
_cell.angle_beta   90.00
_cell.angle_gamma   90.00
#
_symmetry.space_group_name_H-M   'P 1'
#
loop_
_entity.id
_entity.type
_entity.pdbx_description
1 polymer ?
#
loop_
_entity_poly.entity_id
_entity_poly.type
_entity_poly.pdbx_seq_one_letter_code
_entity_poly.pdbx_strand_id
1 'polypeptide(L)'
;MLWGDVPAGALDAMDVIVDKARAALAEGSVAGMADANQELHKALVSLSGSASLDALMEKVLAEMRLVFHAMATTPDFHGHYVERNAALVAQIRNGQREEAAAELRRYLDGAEHELLVHIGAIP
;
A
#
# COMPACT_ATOMS: atom_id res chain seq x y z
N MET A 1 -5.74 6.45 -19.29
CA MET A 1 -4.99 6.95 -18.11
C MET A 1 -4.94 5.82 -17.09
N LEU A 2 -3.76 5.48 -16.56
CA LEU A 2 -3.53 4.24 -15.77
C LEU A 2 -4.39 4.10 -14.49
N TRP A 3 -5.00 5.19 -14.00
CA TRP A 3 -5.98 5.17 -12.91
C TRP A 3 -7.07 6.24 -13.10
N GLY A 4 -7.95 6.10 -14.09
CA GLY A 4 -9.10 7.00 -14.27
C GLY A 4 -8.78 8.51 -14.21
N ASP A 5 -9.79 9.29 -13.84
CA ASP A 5 -9.64 10.68 -13.37
C ASP A 5 -9.52 10.68 -11.85
N VAL A 6 -8.63 11.50 -11.30
CA VAL A 6 -8.42 11.61 -9.86
C VAL A 6 -9.52 12.52 -9.27
N PRO A 7 -10.42 12.02 -8.40
CA PRO A 7 -11.45 12.85 -7.79
C PRO A 7 -10.83 13.97 -6.93
N ALA A 8 -11.53 15.10 -6.84
CA ALA A 8 -11.11 16.18 -5.95
C ALA A 8 -10.98 15.66 -4.50
N GLY A 9 -9.86 15.97 -3.85
CA GLY A 9 -9.57 15.56 -2.48
C GLY A 9 -9.08 14.11 -2.31
N ALA A 10 -9.04 13.29 -3.37
CA ALA A 10 -8.57 11.90 -3.26
C ALA A 10 -7.10 11.83 -2.82
N LEU A 11 -6.24 12.67 -3.39
CA LEU A 11 -4.83 12.72 -3.00
C LEU A 11 -4.63 13.31 -1.60
N ASP A 12 -5.48 14.23 -1.17
CA ASP A 12 -5.41 14.79 0.18
C ASP A 12 -5.77 13.72 1.21
N ALA A 13 -6.75 12.87 0.91
CA ALA A 13 -7.05 11.70 1.73
C ALA A 13 -5.87 10.69 1.77
N MET A 14 -5.16 10.51 0.65
CA MET A 14 -3.96 9.65 0.62
C MET A 14 -2.80 10.23 1.43
N ASP A 15 -2.62 11.55 1.44
CA ASP A 15 -1.62 12.20 2.30
C ASP A 15 -1.93 11.97 3.78
N VAL A 16 -3.20 12.04 4.18
CA VAL A 16 -3.63 11.71 5.56
C VAL A 16 -3.27 10.26 5.91
N ILE A 17 -3.43 9.32 4.97
CA ILE A 17 -3.05 7.92 5.19
C ILE A 17 -1.52 7.78 5.35
N VAL A 18 -0.73 8.51 4.54
CA VAL A 18 0.73 8.56 4.67
C VAL A 18 1.16 9.12 6.02
N ASP A 19 0.52 10.18 6.50
CA ASP A 19 0.80 10.77 7.81
C ASP A 19 0.49 9.79 8.95
N LYS A 20 -0.62 9.04 8.87
CA LYS A 20 -0.92 7.95 9.81
C LYS A 20 0.17 6.87 9.78
N ALA A 21 0.62 6.47 8.58
CA ALA A 21 1.65 5.45 8.42
C ALA A 21 2.98 5.88 9.07
N ARG A 22 3.37 7.15 8.87
CA ARG A 22 4.58 7.73 9.48
C ARG A 22 4.48 7.89 10.99
N ALA A 23 3.31 8.28 11.51
CA ALA A 23 3.07 8.31 12.94
C ALA A 23 3.19 6.91 13.56
N ALA A 24 2.56 5.90 12.93
CA ALA A 24 2.68 4.51 13.36
C ALA A 24 4.13 4.00 13.32
N LEU A 25 4.91 4.37 12.29
CA LEU A 25 6.34 4.08 12.22
C LEU A 25 7.12 4.71 13.38
N ALA A 26 6.88 5.99 13.67
CA ALA A 26 7.54 6.70 14.76
C ALA A 26 7.22 6.08 16.14
N GLU A 27 6.03 5.51 16.29
CA GLU A 27 5.58 4.81 17.51
C GLU A 27 6.00 3.33 17.55
N GLY A 28 6.60 2.79 16.48
CA GLY A 28 6.92 1.36 16.36
C GLY A 28 5.68 0.46 16.24
N SER A 29 4.53 1.02 15.87
CA SER A 29 3.26 0.30 15.77
C SER A 29 3.16 -0.47 14.44
N VAL A 30 3.55 -1.74 14.47
CA VAL A 30 3.43 -2.66 13.32
C VAL A 30 1.99 -2.75 12.82
N ALA A 31 1.02 -2.87 13.73
CA ALA A 31 -0.40 -2.90 13.37
C ALA A 31 -0.85 -1.61 12.69
N GLY A 32 -0.43 -0.44 13.20
CA GLY A 32 -0.76 0.84 12.60
C GLY A 32 -0.16 1.02 11.19
N MET A 33 1.08 0.56 10.99
CA MET A 33 1.70 0.57 9.66
C MET A 33 0.98 -0.36 8.68
N ALA A 34 0.58 -1.55 9.13
CA ALA A 34 -0.17 -2.52 8.32
C ALA A 34 -1.56 -1.99 7.92
N ASP A 35 -2.27 -1.36 8.85
CA ASP A 35 -3.58 -0.75 8.61
C ASP A 35 -3.49 0.41 7.62
N ALA A 36 -2.52 1.31 7.77
CA ALA A 36 -2.32 2.42 6.85
C ALA A 36 -1.94 1.93 5.44
N ASN A 37 -1.15 0.85 5.32
CA ASN A 37 -0.86 0.22 4.05
C ASN A 37 -2.15 -0.30 3.36
N GLN A 38 -3.03 -0.94 4.13
CA GLN A 38 -4.32 -1.44 3.63
C GLN A 38 -5.22 -0.29 3.15
N GLU A 39 -5.33 0.79 3.94
CA GLU A 39 -6.08 2.00 3.58
C GLU A 39 -5.55 2.60 2.27
N LEU A 40 -4.23 2.69 2.11
CA LEU A 40 -3.61 3.29 0.92
C LEU A 40 -3.88 2.47 -0.34
N HIS A 41 -3.68 1.15 -0.29
CA HIS A 41 -3.93 0.28 -1.43
C HIS A 41 -5.40 0.27 -1.85
N LYS A 42 -6.33 0.37 -0.89
CA LYS A 42 -7.75 0.59 -1.20
C LYS A 42 -7.95 1.91 -1.95
N ALA A 43 -7.40 3.01 -1.43
CA ALA A 43 -7.52 4.33 -2.05
C ALA A 43 -6.94 4.36 -3.48
N LEU A 44 -5.79 3.72 -3.71
CA LEU A 44 -5.17 3.59 -5.04
C LEU A 44 -6.09 2.91 -6.05
N VAL A 45 -6.72 1.78 -5.68
CA VAL A 45 -7.64 1.07 -6.59
C VAL A 45 -8.89 1.90 -6.86
N SER A 46 -9.40 2.61 -5.87
CA SER A 46 -10.59 3.47 -6.04
C SER A 46 -10.36 4.64 -7.00
N LEU A 47 -9.12 5.05 -7.27
CA LEU A 47 -8.81 6.00 -8.35
C LEU A 47 -9.22 5.50 -9.74
N SER A 48 -9.41 4.20 -9.92
CA SER A 48 -9.93 3.63 -11.18
C SER A 48 -11.39 3.99 -11.45
N GLY A 49 -12.16 4.39 -10.42
CA GLY A 49 -13.60 4.61 -10.50
C GLY A 49 -14.42 3.33 -10.76
N SER A 50 -13.81 2.15 -10.62
CA SER A 50 -14.45 0.87 -10.92
C SER A 50 -14.91 0.16 -9.64
N ALA A 51 -16.23 0.15 -9.43
CA ALA A 51 -16.84 -0.58 -8.31
C ALA A 51 -16.51 -2.08 -8.31
N SER A 52 -16.30 -2.67 -9.49
CA SER A 52 -15.88 -4.07 -9.61
C SER A 52 -14.44 -4.29 -9.13
N LEU A 53 -13.53 -3.34 -9.40
CA LEU A 53 -12.16 -3.41 -8.90
C LEU A 53 -12.10 -3.15 -7.40
N ASP A 54 -12.91 -2.21 -6.88
CA ASP A 54 -13.02 -1.96 -5.44
C ASP A 54 -13.46 -3.24 -4.69
N ALA A 55 -14.49 -3.93 -5.19
CA ALA A 55 -14.99 -5.17 -4.58
C ALA A 55 -13.98 -6.32 -4.65
N LEU A 56 -13.18 -6.38 -5.72
CA LEU A 56 -12.09 -7.35 -5.82
C LEU A 56 -10.98 -7.02 -4.80
N MET A 57 -10.62 -5.75 -4.69
CA MET A 57 -9.58 -5.30 -3.77
C MET A 57 -9.94 -5.57 -2.31
N GLU A 58 -11.21 -5.45 -1.92
CA GLU A 58 -11.64 -5.80 -0.56
C GLU A 58 -11.31 -7.25 -0.18
N LYS A 59 -11.45 -8.20 -1.13
CA LYS A 59 -11.10 -9.60 -0.91
C LYS A 59 -9.59 -9.79 -0.80
N VAL A 60 -8.83 -9.18 -1.71
CA VAL A 60 -7.35 -9.20 -1.67
C VAL A 60 -6.83 -8.64 -0.34
N LEU A 61 -7.36 -7.51 0.10
CA LEU A 61 -7.00 -6.89 1.38
C LEU A 61 -7.34 -7.80 2.57
N ALA A 62 -8.50 -8.47 2.55
CA ALA A 62 -8.89 -9.40 3.60
C ALA A 62 -7.92 -10.59 3.71
N GLU A 63 -7.50 -11.18 2.59
CA GLU A 63 -6.49 -12.24 2.58
C GLU A 63 -5.12 -11.73 3.04
N MET A 64 -4.71 -10.54 2.58
CA MET A 64 -3.46 -9.91 2.98
C MET A 64 -3.37 -9.66 4.50
N ARG A 65 -4.50 -9.36 5.17
CA ARG A 65 -4.53 -9.24 6.65
C ARG A 65 -4.17 -10.54 7.35
N LEU A 66 -4.57 -11.69 6.81
CA LEU A 66 -4.20 -12.99 7.39
C LEU A 66 -2.70 -13.23 7.29
N VAL A 67 -2.08 -12.86 6.16
CA VAL A 67 -0.64 -13.01 5.96
C VAL A 67 0.13 -12.04 6.87
N PHE A 68 -0.26 -10.77 6.94
CA PHE A 68 0.36 -9.80 7.85
C PHE A 68 0.23 -10.21 9.32
N HIS A 69 -0.90 -10.80 9.71
CA HIS A 69 -1.06 -11.34 11.06
C HIS A 69 -0.07 -12.48 11.34
N ALA A 70 0.16 -13.38 10.37
CA ALA A 70 1.15 -14.44 10.49
C ALA A 70 2.60 -13.90 10.57
N MET A 71 2.86 -12.71 10.04
CA MET A 71 4.16 -12.04 10.06
C MET A 71 4.37 -11.09 11.25
N ALA A 72 3.47 -11.03 12.22
CA ALA A 72 3.51 -10.06 13.32
C ALA A 72 4.83 -10.09 14.14
N THR A 73 5.63 -11.14 14.03
CA THR A 73 6.94 -11.29 14.67
C THR A 73 8.12 -10.71 13.86
N THR A 74 7.87 -10.10 12.70
CA THR A 74 8.89 -9.51 11.80
C THR A 74 8.68 -7.99 11.70
N PRO A 75 9.22 -7.18 12.63
CA PRO A 75 8.92 -5.75 12.72
C PRO A 75 9.43 -4.95 11.51
N ASP A 76 10.54 -5.38 10.92
CA ASP A 76 11.26 -4.61 9.91
C ASP A 76 10.54 -4.55 8.56
N PHE A 77 9.66 -5.53 8.26
CA PHE A 77 8.96 -5.62 6.98
C PHE A 77 8.15 -4.35 6.68
N HIS A 78 7.29 -3.93 7.61
CA HIS A 78 6.33 -2.85 7.36
C HIS A 78 6.98 -1.46 7.24
N GLY A 79 8.08 -1.22 7.97
CA GLY A 79 8.72 0.10 8.03
C GLY A 79 9.24 0.57 6.68
N HIS A 80 9.83 -0.34 5.88
CA HIS A 80 10.36 0.00 4.56
C HIS A 80 9.27 0.40 3.56
N TYR A 81 8.03 -0.10 3.71
CA TYR A 81 6.93 0.23 2.81
C TYR A 81 6.28 1.57 3.13
N VAL A 82 6.40 2.10 4.35
CA VAL A 82 5.84 3.42 4.71
C VAL A 82 6.39 4.52 3.80
N GLU A 83 7.71 4.61 3.65
CA GLU A 83 8.31 5.66 2.81
C GLU A 83 8.18 5.38 1.32
N ARG A 84 8.13 4.11 0.89
CA ARG A 84 7.82 3.76 -0.51
C ARG A 84 6.41 4.22 -0.90
N ASN A 85 5.46 3.98 0.00
CA ASN A 85 4.07 4.41 -0.15
C ASN A 85 3.95 5.94 -0.19
N ALA A 86 4.68 6.65 0.68
CA ALA A 86 4.73 8.11 0.65
C ALA A 86 5.30 8.66 -0.67
N ALA A 87 6.39 8.07 -1.17
CA ALA A 87 6.99 8.44 -2.45
C ALA A 87 6.02 8.20 -3.63
N LEU A 88 5.28 7.09 -3.61
CA LEU A 88 4.25 6.80 -4.60
C LEU A 88 3.16 7.88 -4.64
N VAL A 89 2.63 8.28 -3.48
CA VAL A 89 1.60 9.33 -3.40
C VAL A 89 2.14 10.66 -3.93
N ALA A 90 3.39 11.01 -3.60
CA ALA A 90 4.05 12.21 -4.12
C ALA A 90 4.20 12.19 -5.65
N GLN A 91 4.58 11.05 -6.24
CA GLN A 91 4.66 10.89 -7.71
C GLN A 91 3.29 11.09 -8.37
N ILE A 92 2.23 10.49 -7.83
CA ILE A 92 0.87 10.66 -8.35
C ILE A 92 0.44 12.14 -8.27
N ARG A 93 0.74 12.82 -7.15
CA ARG A 93 0.46 14.24 -6.95
C ARG A 93 1.20 15.14 -7.93
N ASN A 94 2.42 14.76 -8.32
CA ASN A 94 3.21 15.48 -9.32
C ASN A 94 2.82 15.13 -10.77
N GLY A 95 1.76 14.33 -10.98
CA GLY A 95 1.30 13.92 -12.30
C GLY A 95 2.13 12.80 -12.95
N GLN A 96 3.10 12.23 -12.23
CA GLN A 96 4.02 11.18 -12.70
C GLN A 96 3.38 9.79 -12.61
N ARG A 97 2.22 9.63 -13.23
CA ARG A 97 1.34 8.48 -13.01
C ARG A 97 1.85 7.19 -13.64
N GLU A 98 2.54 7.28 -14.77
CA GLU A 98 3.12 6.10 -15.42
C GLU A 98 4.32 5.57 -14.64
N GLU A 99 5.17 6.48 -14.18
CA GLU A 99 6.31 6.17 -13.32
C GLU A 99 5.86 5.59 -11.97
N ALA A 100 4.82 6.18 -11.36
CA ALA A 100 4.20 5.68 -10.15
C ALA A 100 3.65 4.25 -10.34
N ALA A 101 2.96 3.97 -11.44
CA ALA A 101 2.46 2.63 -11.74
C ALA A 101 3.59 1.61 -11.96
N ALA A 102 4.65 2.00 -12.66
CA ALA A 102 5.80 1.15 -12.88
C ALA A 102 6.57 0.86 -11.58
N GLU A 103 6.71 1.86 -10.70
CA GLU A 103 7.33 1.69 -9.39
C GLU A 103 6.47 0.84 -8.46
N LEU A 104 5.15 1.06 -8.44
CA LEU A 104 4.19 0.24 -7.72
C LEU A 104 4.34 -1.24 -8.11
N ARG A 105 4.37 -1.54 -9.40
CA ARG A 105 4.55 -2.91 -9.88
C ARG A 105 5.86 -3.51 -9.37
N ARG A 106 6.98 -2.78 -9.51
CA ARG A 106 8.29 -3.27 -9.06
C ARG A 106 8.33 -3.55 -7.57
N TYR A 107 7.81 -2.65 -6.75
CA TYR A 107 7.86 -2.89 -5.31
C TYR A 107 6.90 -3.99 -4.88
N LEU A 108 5.74 -4.16 -5.54
CA LEU A 108 4.82 -5.26 -5.24
C LEU A 108 5.47 -6.63 -5.54
N ASP A 109 6.24 -6.73 -6.62
CA ASP A 109 7.00 -7.95 -6.93
C ASP A 109 8.07 -8.23 -5.85
N GLY A 110 8.73 -7.18 -5.37
CA GLY A 110 9.66 -7.27 -4.24
C GLY A 110 8.98 -7.67 -2.94
N ALA A 111 7.82 -7.08 -2.64
CA ALA A 111 7.03 -7.35 -1.44
C ALA A 111 6.49 -8.77 -1.43
N GLU A 112 5.98 -9.27 -2.56
CA GLU A 112 5.57 -10.65 -2.72
C GLU A 112 6.75 -11.61 -2.47
N HIS A 113 7.91 -11.36 -3.06
CA HIS A 113 9.07 -12.19 -2.86
C HIS A 113 9.50 -12.23 -1.39
N GLU A 114 9.63 -11.06 -0.76
CA GLU A 114 9.99 -10.92 0.65
C GLU A 114 8.98 -11.63 1.57
N LEU A 115 7.69 -11.49 1.27
CA LEU A 115 6.58 -12.14 1.96
C LEU A 115 6.70 -13.67 1.89
N LEU A 116 6.89 -14.21 0.68
CA LEU A 116 6.99 -15.65 0.44
C LEU A 116 8.22 -16.28 1.13
N VAL A 117 9.35 -15.56 1.18
CA VAL A 117 10.55 -15.97 1.93
C VAL A 117 10.24 -16.03 3.43
N HIS A 118 9.61 -14.99 3.98
CA HIS A 118 9.31 -14.93 5.42
C HIS A 118 8.35 -16.02 5.90
N ILE A 119 7.37 -16.40 5.07
CA ILE A 119 6.43 -17.49 5.41
C ILE A 119 6.99 -18.88 5.05
N GLY A 120 8.22 -18.97 4.54
CA GLY A 120 8.88 -20.23 4.16
C GLY A 120 8.25 -20.93 2.95
N ALA A 121 7.51 -20.20 2.12
CA ALA A 121 6.90 -20.74 0.90
C ALA A 121 7.93 -20.90 -0.23
N ILE A 122 8.99 -20.09 -0.21
CA ILE A 122 10.13 -20.15 -1.14
C ILE A 122 11.44 -19.98 -0.36
N PRO A 123 12.58 -20.49 -0.88
CA PRO A 123 13.88 -20.41 -0.20
C PRO A 123 14.47 -19.00 -0.17
#